data_AF-A0A256J1N6-F1
#
_entry.id   AF-A0A256J1N6-F1
#
_cell.length_a   1.000
_cell.length_b   1.000
_cell.length_c   1.000
_cell.angle_alpha   90.00
_cell.angle_beta   90.00
_cell.angle_gamma   90.00
#
_symmetry.space_group_name_H-M   'P 1'
#
loop_
_entity.id
_entity.type
_entity.pdbx_description
1 polymer ?
#
loop_
_entity_poly.entity_id
_entity_poly.type
_entity_poly.pdbx_seq_one_letter_code
_entity_poly.pdbx_strand_id
1 'polypeptide(L)'
;MRVTVAGGEVDAERVDAGGDPGSPDDADVAAGIGPLSQLYAGYRGVDDLRAHAALDVGDDAFGEGLAADLGALFPPRPTFLREAF
;
A
#
# COMPACT_ATOMS: atom_id res chain seq x y z
N MET A 1 -4.76 4.38 9.38
CA MET A 1 -3.92 5.49 8.91
C MET A 1 -4.48 5.90 7.57
N ARG A 2 -4.72 7.19 7.33
CA ARG A 2 -5.09 7.72 6.02
C ARG A 2 -3.85 8.36 5.40
N VAL A 3 -3.62 8.08 4.12
CA VAL A 3 -2.46 8.58 3.38
C VAL A 3 -2.95 9.36 2.18
N THR A 4 -2.53 10.61 2.06
CA THR A 4 -2.84 11.46 0.91
C THR A 4 -1.56 11.76 0.15
N VAL A 5 -1.55 11.54 -1.16
CA VAL A 5 -0.41 11.84 -2.03
C VAL A 5 -0.86 12.81 -3.12
N ALA A 6 -0.27 14.00 -3.16
CA ALA A 6 -0.61 15.03 -4.15
C ALA A 6 0.58 15.95 -4.40
N GLY A 7 0.84 16.29 -5.67
CA GLY A 7 1.88 17.26 -6.01
C GLY A 7 3.31 16.90 -5.58
N GLY A 8 3.58 15.62 -5.31
CA GLY A 8 4.87 15.15 -4.77
C GLY A 8 4.98 15.24 -3.25
N GLU A 9 3.94 15.71 -2.57
CA GLU A 9 3.82 15.71 -1.11
C GLU A 9 3.05 14.48 -0.62
N VAL A 10 3.37 14.04 0.59
CA VAL A 10 2.72 12.93 1.28
C VAL A 10 2.33 13.38 2.67
N ASP A 11 1.06 13.21 3.00
CA ASP A 11 0.54 13.38 4.34
C ASP A 11 0.00 12.04 4.85
N ALA A 12 0.26 11.75 6.13
CA ALA A 12 -0.17 10.51 6.77
C ALA A 12 -0.69 10.80 8.17
N GLU A 13 -1.98 10.58 8.37
CA GLU A 13 -2.65 10.83 9.63
C GLU A 13 -3.25 9.56 10.24
N ARG A 14 -3.36 9.55 11.56
CA ARG A 14 -4.07 8.51 12.26
C ARG A 14 -5.57 8.82 12.20
N VAL A 15 -6.32 7.87 11.65
CA VAL A 15 -7.79 7.84 11.72
C VAL A 15 -8.18 6.84 12.81
N ASP A 16 -9.09 7.24 13.69
CA ASP A 16 -9.56 6.38 14.77
C ASP A 16 -10.56 5.36 14.24
N ALA A 17 -10.34 4.09 14.61
CA ALA A 17 -11.24 3.00 14.25
C ALA A 17 -12.47 3.05 15.16
N GLY A 18 -13.62 3.46 14.60
CA GLY A 18 -14.87 3.53 15.35
C GLY A 18 -16.10 3.93 14.53
N GLY A 19 -15.98 4.02 13.20
CA GLY A 19 -17.12 4.26 12.31
C GLY A 19 -17.98 3.00 12.11
N ASP A 20 -19.21 3.21 11.64
CA ASP A 20 -20.04 2.12 11.15
C ASP A 20 -19.42 1.48 9.89
N PRO A 21 -19.62 0.17 9.63
CA PRO A 21 -19.17 -0.46 8.40
C PRO A 21 -19.69 0.29 7.16
N GLY A 22 -18.80 0.57 6.20
CA GLY A 22 -19.04 1.42 5.05
C GLY A 22 -18.80 2.92 5.33
N SER A 23 -18.26 3.27 6.49
CA SER A 23 -17.79 4.63 6.78
C SER A 23 -16.60 4.97 5.87
N PRO A 24 -16.43 6.24 5.47
CA PRO A 24 -15.19 6.70 4.81
C PRO A 24 -13.91 6.46 5.64
N ASP A 25 -14.06 6.15 6.93
CA ASP A 25 -12.96 5.84 7.85
C ASP A 25 -12.62 4.34 7.91
N ASP A 26 -13.36 3.50 7.19
CA ASP A 26 -12.98 2.11 7.00
C ASP A 26 -11.67 2.03 6.20
N ALA A 27 -10.88 0.99 6.48
CA ALA A 27 -9.60 0.83 5.83
C ALA A 27 -9.78 0.30 4.40
N ASP A 28 -9.27 1.06 3.43
CA ASP A 28 -9.21 0.63 2.02
C ASP A 28 -8.16 -0.48 1.79
N VAL A 29 -7.17 -0.57 2.68
CA VAL A 29 -6.04 -1.50 2.61
C VAL A 29 -5.75 -2.09 3.97
N ALA A 30 -5.62 -3.42 4.05
CA ALA A 30 -5.08 -4.12 5.20
C ALA A 30 -3.72 -4.73 4.84
N ALA A 31 -2.67 -4.33 5.58
CA ALA A 31 -1.33 -4.82 5.31
C ALA A 31 -0.49 -5.02 6.56
N GLY A 32 0.34 -6.06 6.56
CA GLY A 32 1.39 -6.22 7.57
C GLY A 32 2.56 -5.25 7.35
N ILE A 33 3.33 -4.97 8.40
CA ILE A 33 4.53 -4.12 8.30
C ILE A 33 5.56 -4.68 7.32
N GLY A 34 5.69 -6.01 7.22
CA GLY A 34 6.60 -6.66 6.26
C GLY A 34 6.24 -6.33 4.80
N PRO A 35 5.03 -6.70 4.32
CA PRO A 35 4.53 -6.31 3.00
C PRO A 35 4.63 -4.80 2.72
N LEU A 36 4.25 -3.95 3.68
CA LEU A 36 4.36 -2.49 3.53
C LEU A 36 5.81 -2.03 3.33
N SER A 37 6.75 -2.58 4.09
CA SER A 37 8.17 -2.25 3.97
C SER A 37 8.74 -2.66 2.62
N GLN A 38 8.29 -3.81 2.09
CA GLN A 38 8.72 -4.33 0.79
C GLN A 38 8.14 -3.50 -0.36
N LEU A 39 6.87 -3.09 -0.27
CA LEU A 39 6.24 -2.18 -1.23
C LEU A 39 6.97 -0.83 -1.25
N TYR A 40 7.21 -0.24 -0.07
CA TYR A 40 7.93 1.03 0.06
C TYR A 40 9.34 0.97 -0.54
N ALA A 41 10.08 -0.10 -0.28
CA ALA A 41 11.41 -0.31 -0.85
C ALA A 41 11.39 -0.60 -2.35
N GLY A 42 10.22 -0.86 -2.94
CA GLY A 42 10.07 -1.33 -4.31
C GLY A 42 10.60 -2.75 -4.53
N TYR A 43 10.75 -3.54 -3.46
CA TYR A 43 11.28 -4.90 -3.54
C TYR A 43 10.31 -5.86 -4.26
N ARG A 44 9.01 -5.68 -4.03
CA ARG A 44 7.92 -6.42 -4.66
C ARG A 44 6.81 -5.45 -5.07
N GLY A 45 6.16 -5.76 -6.19
CA GLY A 45 5.00 -5.01 -6.67
C GLY A 45 3.72 -5.41 -5.95
N VAL A 46 2.66 -4.62 -6.14
CA VAL A 46 1.34 -4.82 -5.53
C VAL A 46 0.78 -6.21 -5.82
N ASP A 47 0.83 -6.67 -7.08
CA ASP A 47 0.27 -7.97 -7.47
C ASP A 47 0.98 -9.16 -6.78
N ASP A 48 2.31 -9.11 -6.68
CA ASP A 48 3.09 -10.14 -5.99
C ASP A 48 2.80 -10.15 -4.49
N LEU A 49 2.62 -8.96 -3.89
CA LEU A 49 2.26 -8.83 -2.49
C LEU A 49 0.82 -9.29 -2.20
N ARG A 50 -0.14 -9.05 -3.10
CA ARG A 50 -1.52 -9.58 -2.99
C ARG A 50 -1.53 -11.11 -3.07
N ALA A 51 -0.75 -11.68 -3.99
CA ALA A 51 -0.74 -13.12 -4.24
C ALA A 51 0.02 -13.91 -3.16
N HIS A 52 1.07 -13.32 -2.57
CA HIS A 52 2.05 -14.07 -1.78
C HIS A 52 2.39 -13.44 -0.42
N ALA A 53 1.79 -12.29 -0.09
CA ALA A 53 2.01 -11.60 1.16
C ALA A 53 0.68 -11.11 1.75
N ALA A 54 0.72 -10.59 2.98
CA ALA A 54 -0.47 -10.05 3.64
C ALA A 54 -0.72 -8.60 3.20
N LEU A 55 -1.07 -8.39 1.92
CA LEU A 55 -1.55 -7.12 1.36
C LEU A 55 -2.95 -7.35 0.76
N ASP A 56 -3.97 -6.81 1.41
CA ASP A 56 -5.37 -6.87 0.99
C ASP A 56 -5.86 -5.46 0.65
N VAL A 57 -6.48 -5.31 -0.52
CA VAL A 57 -6.89 -4.03 -1.13
C VAL A 57 -8.31 -4.16 -1.72
N GLY A 58 -9.01 -5.26 -1.47
CA GLY A 58 -10.30 -5.56 -2.10
C GLY A 58 -10.21 -5.92 -3.59
N ASP A 59 -11.11 -6.81 -4.03
CA ASP A 59 -11.16 -7.33 -5.42
C ASP A 59 -12.24 -6.64 -6.29
N ASP A 60 -12.90 -5.61 -5.76
CA ASP A 60 -13.91 -4.86 -6.49
C ASP A 60 -13.27 -3.80 -7.41
N ALA A 61 -14.09 -3.12 -8.21
CA ALA A 61 -13.59 -2.14 -9.18
C ALA A 61 -12.82 -0.98 -8.51
N PHE A 62 -13.15 -0.66 -7.26
CA PHE A 62 -12.43 0.34 -6.48
C PHE A 62 -11.06 -0.20 -6.04
N GLY A 63 -11.01 -1.40 -5.47
CA GLY A 63 -9.79 -2.07 -5.06
C GLY A 63 -8.81 -2.28 -6.22
N GLU A 64 -9.30 -2.61 -7.41
CA GLU A 64 -8.47 -2.72 -8.62
C GLU A 64 -7.87 -1.37 -9.05
N GLY A 65 -8.66 -0.28 -8.99
CA GLY A 65 -8.16 1.07 -9.23
C GLY A 65 -7.08 1.46 -8.22
N LEU A 66 -7.32 1.19 -6.94
CA LEU A 66 -6.37 1.46 -5.86
C LEU A 66 -5.08 0.63 -6.01
N ALA A 67 -5.17 -0.62 -6.48
CA ALA A 67 -4.00 -1.43 -6.81
C ALA A 67 -3.11 -0.75 -7.84
N ALA A 68 -3.72 -0.25 -8.91
CA ALA A 68 -3.01 0.39 -10.00
C ALA A 68 -2.33 1.69 -9.53
N ASP A 69 -3.04 2.49 -8.73
CA ASP A 69 -2.49 3.71 -8.14
C ASP A 69 -1.31 3.41 -7.20
N LEU A 70 -1.42 2.38 -6.35
CA LEU A 70 -0.32 1.92 -5.50
C LEU A 70 0.88 1.43 -6.34
N GLY A 71 0.63 0.72 -7.43
CA GLY A 71 1.67 0.27 -8.35
C GLY A 71 2.39 1.43 -9.05
N ALA A 72 1.67 2.51 -9.35
CA ALA A 72 2.24 3.73 -9.92
C ALA A 72 3.04 4.55 -8.89
N LEU A 73 2.58 4.61 -7.63
CA LEU A 73 3.26 5.29 -6.53
C LEU A 73 4.52 4.56 -6.07
N PHE A 74 4.48 3.23 -6.04
CA PHE A 74 5.55 2.36 -5.58
C PHE A 74 6.00 1.39 -6.69
N PRO A 75 6.55 1.92 -7.80
CA PRO A 75 7.01 1.05 -8.88
C PRO A 75 8.13 0.15 -8.38
N PRO A 76 8.14 -1.15 -8.74
CA PRO A 76 9.22 -2.06 -8.38
C PRO A 76 10.57 -1.51 -8.83
N ARG A 77 11.56 -1.57 -7.94
CA ARG A 77 12.92 -1.09 -8.19
C ARG A 77 13.87 -2.27 -8.13
N PRO A 78 14.70 -2.49 -9.16
CA PRO A 78 15.76 -3.49 -9.06
C PRO A 78 16.73 -3.06 -7.97
N THR A 79 16.61 -3.67 -6.79
CA THR A 79 17.54 -3.45 -5.68
C THR A 79 18.80 -4.24 -5.95
N PHE A 80 19.87 -3.55 -6.33
CA PHE A 80 21.20 -4.14 -6.36
C PHE A 80 21.79 -4.08 -4.95
N LEU A 81 22.07 -5.24 -4.34
CA LEU A 81 22.87 -5.31 -3.12
C LEU A 81 24.23 -4.64 -3.39
N ARG A 82 24.45 -3.47 -2.80
CA ARG A 82 25.75 -2.79 -2.83
C ARG A 82 26.41 -2.99 -1.48
N GLU A 83 27.37 -3.93 -1.50
CA GLU A 83 28.29 -4.31 -0.42
C GLU A 83 27.65 -4.94 0.83
N ALA A 84 28.32 -5.98 1.33
CA ALA A 84 27.91 -6.72 2.52
C ALA A 84 28.31 -5.94 3.78
N PHE A 85 27.40 -5.85 4.74
CA PHE A 85 27.59 -5.20 6.04
C PHE A 85 28.47 -6.03 6.98
#